data_AF-A0A4Q9LPF9-F1
#
_entry.id   AF-A0A4Q9LPF9-F1
#
_cell.length_a   1.000
_cell.length_b   1.000
_cell.length_c   1.000
_cell.angle_alpha   90.00
_cell.angle_beta   90.00
_cell.angle_gamma   90.00
#
_symmetry.space_group_name_H-M   'P 1'
#
loop_
_entity.id
_entity.type
_entity.pdbx_description
1 polymer ?
#
loop_
_entity_poly.entity_id
_entity_poly.type
_entity_poly.pdbx_seq_one_letter_code
_entity_poly.pdbx_strand_id
1 'polypeptide(L)'
;MVLNAKNLFSAINQHAISLINYHIGVLRLEPADFSKLDDAVRAVLVKNKIHLRPGCKERLYLPRTELGRGLHSVELRSEHMLLQLLDCLEKSKEISTRRAAILKVENNNKTHLALIKGFLKVKYR
;
A
#
# COMPACT_ATOMS: atom_id res chain seq x y z
N MET A 1 0.16 28.69 -2.45
CA MET A 1 0.55 27.60 -3.37
C MET A 1 -0.60 27.35 -4.33
N VAL A 2 -0.43 27.56 -5.63
CA VAL A 2 -1.52 27.35 -6.61
C VAL A 2 -1.80 25.84 -6.72
N LEU A 3 -3.05 25.44 -6.50
CA LEU A 3 -3.48 24.04 -6.59
C LEU A 3 -3.58 23.63 -8.07
N ASN A 4 -2.47 23.16 -8.63
CA ASN A 4 -2.49 22.46 -9.92
C ASN A 4 -2.59 20.94 -9.68
N ALA A 5 -2.98 20.18 -10.71
CA ALA A 5 -3.17 18.74 -10.60
C ALA A 5 -1.89 17.98 -10.15
N LYS A 6 -0.69 18.53 -10.40
CA LYS A 6 0.58 17.96 -9.95
C LYS A 6 0.73 18.12 -8.42
N ASN A 7 0.48 19.32 -7.92
CA ASN A 7 0.54 19.66 -6.50
C ASN A 7 -0.53 18.91 -5.70
N LEU A 8 -1.70 18.68 -6.28
CA LEU A 8 -2.77 17.90 -5.65
C LEU A 8 -2.35 16.45 -5.36
N PHE A 9 -1.90 15.71 -6.38
CA PHE A 9 -1.46 14.32 -6.18
C PHE A 9 -0.22 14.25 -5.29
N SER A 10 0.70 15.21 -5.39
CA SER A 10 1.84 15.31 -4.47
C SER A 10 1.39 15.47 -3.02
N ALA A 11 0.43 16.37 -2.75
CA ALA A 11 -0.09 16.59 -1.41
C ALA A 11 -0.82 15.35 -0.86
N ILE A 12 -1.62 14.67 -1.69
CA ILE A 12 -2.29 13.42 -1.31
C ILE A 12 -1.26 12.34 -0.94
N ASN A 13 -0.23 12.16 -1.78
CA ASN A 13 0.82 11.18 -1.51
C ASN A 13 1.60 11.49 -0.24
N GLN A 14 1.91 12.77 0.02
CA GLN A 14 2.68 13.17 1.20
C GLN A 14 1.88 13.12 2.49
N HIS A 15 0.62 13.54 2.47
CA HIS A 15 -0.16 13.72 3.70
C HIS A 15 -1.11 12.57 3.97
N ALA A 16 -1.88 12.11 2.97
CA ALA A 16 -2.87 11.06 3.18
C ALA A 16 -2.24 9.67 3.15
N ILE A 17 -1.38 9.39 2.16
CA ILE A 17 -0.76 8.06 2.01
C ILE A 17 0.30 7.81 3.09
N SER A 18 0.93 8.86 3.62
CA SER A 18 1.85 8.73 4.75
C SER A 18 1.16 8.21 6.01
N LEU A 19 -0.10 8.59 6.27
CA LEU A 19 -0.87 8.05 7.39
C LEU A 19 -1.07 6.54 7.27
N ILE A 20 -1.29 6.05 6.04
CA ILE A 20 -1.45 4.63 5.77
C ILE A 20 -0.17 3.86 6.15
N ASN A 21 1.01 4.45 5.92
CA ASN A 21 2.29 3.84 6.31
C ASN A 21 2.36 3.53 7.82
N TYR A 22 1.76 4.36 8.68
CA TYR A 22 1.75 4.12 10.13
C TYR A 22 0.82 2.98 10.53
N HIS A 23 -0.28 2.82 9.80
CA HIS A 23 -1.29 1.80 10.11
C HIS A 23 -0.96 0.43 9.49
N ILE A 24 -0.17 0.39 8.42
CA ILE A 24 0.31 -0.85 7.81
C ILE A 24 1.19 -1.60 8.82
N GLY A 25 0.80 -2.83 9.16
CA GLY A 25 1.51 -3.70 10.11
C GLY A 25 1.07 -3.55 11.56
N VAL A 26 0.24 -2.54 11.88
CA VAL A 26 -0.44 -2.43 13.19
C VAL A 26 -1.85 -3.01 13.10
N LEU A 27 -2.59 -2.63 12.05
CA LEU A 27 -3.93 -3.16 11.79
C LEU A 27 -3.83 -4.47 11.02
N ARG A 28 -4.67 -5.44 11.41
CA ARG A 28 -4.83 -6.72 10.70
C ARG A 28 -5.76 -6.55 9.50
N LEU A 29 -5.25 -5.89 8.47
CA LEU A 29 -5.96 -5.67 7.20
C LEU A 29 -5.65 -6.79 6.22
N GLU A 30 -6.68 -7.28 5.55
CA GLU A 30 -6.56 -8.28 4.48
C GLU A 30 -6.31 -7.59 3.12
N PRO A 31 -5.75 -8.29 2.12
CA PRO A 31 -5.53 -7.75 0.78
C PRO A 31 -6.77 -7.06 0.17
N ALA A 32 -7.95 -7.65 0.40
CA ALA A 32 -9.21 -7.12 -0.10
C ALA A 32 -9.55 -5.74 0.50
N ASP A 33 -9.13 -5.45 1.73
CA ASP A 33 -9.41 -4.18 2.38
C ASP A 33 -8.57 -3.05 1.77
N PHE A 34 -7.31 -3.34 1.41
CA PHE A 34 -6.48 -2.39 0.68
C PHE A 34 -7.06 -2.08 -0.71
N SER A 35 -7.56 -3.10 -1.41
CA SER A 35 -8.19 -2.92 -2.72
C SER A 35 -9.47 -2.08 -2.61
N LYS A 36 -10.32 -2.33 -1.60
CA LYS A 36 -11.50 -1.49 -1.31
C LYS A 36 -11.14 -0.05 -0.98
N LEU A 37 -10.03 0.17 -0.29
CA LEU A 37 -9.55 1.52 0.01
C LEU A 37 -9.12 2.27 -1.25
N ASP A 38 -8.41 1.60 -2.16
CA ASP A 38 -8.07 2.15 -3.49
C ASP A 38 -9.34 2.46 -4.30
N ASP A 39 -10.36 1.62 -4.24
CA ASP A 39 -11.67 1.84 -4.87
C ASP A 39 -12.39 3.07 -4.29
N ALA A 40 -12.38 3.22 -2.97
CA ALA A 40 -12.95 4.38 -2.29
C ALA A 40 -12.22 5.68 -2.66
N VAL A 41 -10.89 5.66 -2.69
CA VAL A 41 -10.07 6.80 -3.15
C VAL A 41 -10.46 7.18 -4.58
N ARG A 42 -10.57 6.21 -5.50
CA ARG A 42 -11.02 6.48 -6.87
C ARG A 42 -12.43 7.05 -6.93
N ALA A 43 -13.37 6.53 -6.14
CA ALA A 43 -14.73 7.06 -6.10
C ALA A 43 -14.75 8.54 -5.67
N VAL A 44 -13.94 8.91 -4.68
CA VAL A 44 -13.78 10.31 -4.25
C VAL A 44 -13.17 11.18 -5.34
N LEU A 45 -12.14 10.70 -6.06
CA LEU A 45 -11.53 11.44 -7.17
C LEU A 45 -12.50 11.64 -8.34
N VAL A 46 -13.35 10.66 -8.64
CA VAL A 46 -14.39 10.76 -9.67
C VAL A 46 -15.47 11.74 -9.25
N LYS A 47 -15.94 11.67 -7.99
CA LYS A 47 -16.94 12.60 -7.45
C LYS A 47 -16.48 14.06 -7.55
N ASN A 48 -15.21 14.31 -7.32
CA ASN A 48 -14.60 15.64 -7.41
C ASN A 48 -14.16 16.04 -8.82
N LYS A 49 -14.48 15.25 -9.86
CA LYS A 49 -14.11 15.48 -11.27
C LYS A 49 -12.60 15.61 -11.52
N ILE A 50 -11.77 15.07 -10.62
CA ILE A 50 -10.30 15.03 -10.75
C ILE A 50 -9.88 13.90 -11.69
N HIS A 51 -10.62 12.79 -11.66
CA HIS A 51 -10.45 11.63 -12.53
C HIS A 51 -11.78 11.29 -13.18
N LEU A 52 -11.77 10.94 -14.46
CA LEU A 52 -12.98 10.55 -15.17
C LEU A 52 -13.20 9.04 -15.01
N ARG A 53 -14.46 8.62 -14.84
CA ARG A 53 -14.83 7.20 -14.73
C ARG A 53 -14.38 6.32 -15.93
N PRO A 54 -14.43 6.79 -17.20
CA PRO A 54 -13.83 6.06 -18.33
C PRO A 54 -12.29 6.19 -18.41
N GLY A 55 -11.64 6.86 -17.46
CA GLY A 55 -10.18 6.97 -17.43
C GLY A 55 -9.52 5.63 -17.11
N CYS A 56 -8.35 5.39 -17.71
CA CYS A 56 -7.58 4.16 -17.46
C CYS A 56 -7.14 4.09 -15.98
N LYS A 57 -7.45 2.98 -15.31
CA LYS A 57 -7.04 2.71 -13.91
C LYS A 57 -5.52 2.74 -13.78
N GLU A 58 -4.78 2.13 -14.71
CA GLU A 58 -3.31 2.09 -14.60
C GLU A 58 -2.72 3.50 -14.67
N ARG A 59 -3.26 4.37 -15.54
CA ARG A 59 -2.77 5.73 -15.72
C ARG A 59 -2.86 6.56 -14.44
N LEU A 60 -3.80 6.27 -13.53
CA LEU A 60 -3.90 6.97 -12.26
C LEU A 60 -2.66 6.72 -11.38
N TYR A 61 -2.19 5.47 -11.35
CA TYR A 61 -1.11 5.03 -10.49
C TYR A 61 0.27 5.16 -11.12
N LEU A 62 0.33 5.15 -12.46
CA LEU A 62 1.57 5.28 -13.21
C LEU A 62 2.29 6.60 -12.89
N PRO A 63 3.63 6.61 -12.79
CA PRO A 63 4.41 7.82 -12.58
C PRO A 63 4.12 8.88 -13.63
N ARG A 64 4.25 10.16 -13.26
CA ARG A 64 4.08 11.27 -14.22
C ARG A 64 5.17 11.30 -15.29
N THR A 65 6.36 10.79 -14.99
CA THR A 65 7.45 10.60 -15.95
C THR A 65 7.05 9.64 -17.07
N GLU A 66 6.11 8.74 -16.79
CA GLU A 66 5.59 7.73 -17.71
C GLU A 66 4.18 8.10 -18.21
N LEU A 67 3.87 9.40 -18.32
CA LEU A 67 2.57 9.93 -18.80
C LEU A 67 1.35 9.63 -17.91
N GLY A 68 1.59 9.13 -16.69
CA GLY A 68 0.58 8.86 -15.67
C GLY A 68 0.11 10.09 -14.88
N ARG A 69 -0.56 9.84 -13.75
CA ARG A 69 -1.00 10.86 -12.78
C ARG A 69 -0.15 10.88 -11.52
N GLY A 70 0.52 9.77 -11.20
CA GLY A 70 1.47 9.64 -10.10
C GLY A 70 0.82 9.52 -8.72
N LEU A 71 -0.43 9.06 -8.62
CA LEU A 71 -1.01 8.71 -7.32
C LEU A 71 -0.40 7.38 -6.85
N HIS A 72 0.03 7.26 -5.59
CA HIS A 72 0.48 5.94 -5.13
C HIS A 72 -0.72 5.03 -4.86
N SER A 73 -0.67 3.79 -5.35
CA SER A 73 -1.65 2.76 -4.98
C SER A 73 -1.42 2.32 -3.54
N VAL A 74 -2.51 2.29 -2.77
CA VAL A 74 -2.46 1.81 -1.39
C VAL A 74 -2.16 0.32 -1.35
N GLU A 75 -2.77 -0.45 -2.24
CA GLU A 75 -2.55 -1.89 -2.39
C GLU A 75 -1.06 -2.18 -2.62
N LEU A 76 -0.47 -1.60 -3.67
CA LEU A 76 0.96 -1.82 -4.00
C LEU A 76 1.90 -1.32 -2.88
N ARG A 77 1.57 -0.18 -2.27
CA ARG A 77 2.36 0.38 -1.16
C ARG A 77 2.34 -0.54 0.06
N SER A 78 1.18 -1.10 0.40
CA SER A 78 1.02 -2.01 1.54
C SER A 78 1.81 -3.31 1.35
N GLU A 79 1.78 -3.88 0.14
CA GLU A 79 2.55 -5.08 -0.20
C GLU A 79 4.04 -4.87 -0.02
N HIS A 80 4.56 -3.76 -0.54
CA HIS A 80 5.97 -3.41 -0.41
C HIS A 80 6.39 -3.24 1.05
N MET A 81 5.57 -2.54 1.83
CA MET A 81 5.84 -2.30 3.25
C MET A 81 5.77 -3.57 4.09
N LEU A 82 4.78 -4.44 3.86
CA LEU A 82 4.65 -5.71 4.57
C LEU A 82 5.82 -6.65 4.23
N LEU A 83 6.25 -6.69 2.98
CA LEU A 83 7.42 -7.47 2.57
C LEU A 83 8.69 -6.96 3.26
N GLN A 84 8.91 -5.64 3.25
CA GLN A 84 10.05 -5.02 3.94
C GLN A 84 10.02 -5.30 5.45
N LEU A 85 8.85 -5.19 6.08
CA LEU A 85 8.68 -5.49 7.50
C LEU A 85 9.03 -6.95 7.80
N LEU A 86 8.53 -7.88 7.00
CA LEU A 86 8.83 -9.31 7.16
C LEU A 86 10.33 -9.57 7.03
N ASP A 87 10.98 -9.04 5.99
CA ASP A 87 12.42 -9.22 5.78
C ASP A 87 13.26 -8.60 6.92
N CYS A 88 12.84 -7.45 7.44
CA CYS A 88 13.49 -6.82 8.60
C CYS A 88 13.38 -7.69 9.86
N LEU A 89 12.20 -8.28 10.11
CA LEU A 89 11.98 -9.17 11.24
C LEU A 89 12.80 -10.46 11.09
N GLU A 90 12.79 -11.08 9.90
CA GLU A 90 13.53 -12.32 9.63
C GLU A 90 15.05 -12.15 9.80
N LYS A 91 15.63 -11.07 9.25
CA LYS A 91 17.08 -10.80 9.31
C LYS A 91 17.64 -10.69 10.73
N SER A 92 16.80 -10.38 11.71
CA SER A 92 17.23 -10.03 13.07
C SER A 92 16.58 -10.89 14.15
N LYS A 93 15.86 -11.95 13.75
CA LYS A 93 15.17 -12.87 14.67
C LYS A 93 16.13 -13.57 15.62
N GLU A 94 17.35 -13.87 15.16
CA GLU A 94 18.37 -14.54 15.98
C GLU A 94 18.96 -13.63 17.08
N ILE A 95 18.93 -12.31 16.84
CA ILE A 95 19.50 -11.31 17.76
C ILE A 95 18.42 -10.79 18.72
N SER A 96 17.17 -10.68 18.26
CA SER A 96 16.07 -10.09 19.02
C SER A 96 14.98 -11.10 19.34
N THR A 97 14.91 -11.49 20.61
CA THR A 97 13.84 -12.35 21.16
C THR A 97 12.45 -11.80 20.90
N ARG A 98 12.29 -10.47 20.96
CA ARG A 98 11.03 -9.78 20.64
C ARG A 98 10.63 -10.01 19.18
N ARG A 99 11.55 -9.86 18.22
CA ARG A 99 11.26 -10.03 16.79
C ARG A 99 10.94 -11.49 16.47
N ALA A 100 11.65 -12.44 17.08
CA ALA A 100 11.34 -13.86 16.96
C ALA A 100 9.93 -14.19 17.49
N ALA A 101 9.54 -13.63 18.64
CA ALA A 101 8.21 -13.81 19.20
C ALA A 101 7.11 -13.22 18.30
N ILE A 102 7.32 -12.03 17.74
CA ILE A 102 6.39 -11.41 16.77
C ILE A 102 6.21 -12.34 15.56
N LEU A 103 7.29 -12.79 14.93
CA LEU A 103 7.22 -13.70 13.79
C LEU A 103 6.47 -15.00 14.13
N LYS A 104 6.70 -15.58 15.31
CA LYS A 104 6.00 -16.78 15.75
C LYS A 104 4.49 -16.55 15.85
N VAL A 105 4.07 -15.44 16.45
CA VAL A 105 2.65 -15.09 16.61
C VAL A 105 2.00 -14.83 15.25
N GLU A 106 2.66 -14.09 14.36
CA GLU A 106 2.14 -13.80 13.01
C GLU A 106 1.99 -15.08 12.17
N ASN A 107 2.98 -15.97 12.21
CA ASN A 107 2.93 -17.26 11.53
C ASN A 107 1.82 -18.17 12.08
N ASN A 108 1.66 -18.26 13.40
CA ASN A 108 0.62 -19.07 14.03
C ASN A 108 -0.78 -18.59 13.65
N ASN A 109 -0.97 -17.27 13.60
CA ASN A 109 -2.22 -16.64 13.23
C ASN A 109 -2.47 -16.63 11.72
N LYS A 110 -1.49 -17.05 10.90
CA LYS A 110 -1.54 -17.03 9.43
C LYS A 110 -1.96 -15.66 8.90
N THR A 111 -1.44 -14.60 9.49
CA THR A 111 -1.79 -13.24 9.08
C THR A 111 -1.31 -12.97 7.65
N HIS A 112 -1.87 -11.94 7.02
CA HIS A 112 -1.42 -11.50 5.71
C HIS A 112 0.10 -11.21 5.67
N LEU A 113 0.66 -10.64 6.75
CA LEU A 113 2.11 -10.42 6.87
C LEU A 113 2.92 -11.74 6.75
N ALA A 114 2.47 -12.82 7.40
CA ALA A 114 3.14 -14.11 7.31
C ALA A 114 3.02 -14.75 5.91
N LEU A 115 1.91 -14.49 5.22
CA LEU A 115 1.63 -15.08 3.90
C LEU A 115 2.11 -14.20 2.72
N ILE A 116 2.63 -13.00 2.97
CA ILE A 116 2.91 -11.99 1.94
C ILE A 116 3.82 -12.51 0.82
N LYS A 117 4.88 -13.25 1.14
CA LYS A 117 5.80 -13.82 0.13
C LYS A 117 5.09 -14.79 -0.81
N GLY A 118 4.23 -15.65 -0.27
CA GLY A 118 3.42 -16.59 -1.05
C GLY A 118 2.37 -15.86 -1.89
N PHE A 119 1.69 -14.88 -1.29
CA PHE A 119 0.70 -14.05 -1.96
C PHE A 119 1.28 -13.31 -3.18
N LEU A 120 2.40 -12.61 -3.01
CA LEU A 120 3.05 -11.86 -4.09
C LEU A 120 3.52 -12.78 -5.23
N LYS A 121 4.03 -13.98 -4.90
CA LYS A 121 4.45 -14.96 -5.90
C LYS A 121 3.29 -15.46 -6.76
N VAL A 122 2.07 -15.54 -6.21
CA VAL A 122 0.87 -15.92 -6.98
C VAL A 122 0.37 -14.73 -7.81
N LYS A 123 0.39 -13.52 -7.24
CA LYS A 123 -0.17 -12.32 -7.87
C LYS A 123 0.64 -11.81 -9.06
N TYR A 124 1.97 -11.86 -8.99
CA TYR A 124 2.89 -11.31 -10.00
C TYR A 124 3.60 -12.40 -10.82
N ARG A 125 3.02 -13.61 -10.88
CA ARG A 125 3.55 -14.73 -11.67
C ARG A 125 3.34 -14.52 -13.17
#